data_AF-A0A964VII5-F1
#
_entry.id   AF-A0A964VII5-F1
#
_cell.length_a   1.000
_cell.length_b   1.000
_cell.length_c   1.000
_cell.angle_alpha   90.00
_cell.angle_beta   90.00
_cell.angle_gamma   90.00
#
_symmetry.space_group_name_H-M   'P 1'
#
loop_
_entity.id
_entity.type
_entity.pdbx_description
1 polymer ?
#
loop_
_entity_poly.entity_id
_entity_poly.type
_entity_poly.pdbx_seq_one_letter_code
_entity_poly.pdbx_strand_id
1 'polypeptide(L)'
;MKNPHYALELSGPIDNQQAVEIGQWLGADQVVLGGFTNFGEIFRIDARLISARTGELLVAQNVRGSESEVMGLVDQLGTRLVASLAEKDTEVQGGTGELRVQFMIQKSEMGERPVYRQLCKLYVDGKYLGTSQAVGRGEQWSSLFQKRVKAGKHEVQLVHGFVRDGAWDGEIPQQPRIFQVVVEPGQTATLEYCFEVGWFEDRYRYTPLQP
;
A
#
# COMPACT_ATOMS: atom_id res chain seq x y z
N MET A 1 -15.30 -1.91 32.87
CA MET A 1 -14.93 -1.41 31.53
C MET A 1 -14.04 -0.19 31.72
N LYS A 2 -12.75 -0.29 31.36
CA LYS A 2 -11.81 0.86 31.33
C LYS A 2 -11.45 1.09 29.87
N ASN A 3 -11.75 2.27 29.34
CA ASN A 3 -11.28 2.73 28.03
C ASN A 3 -9.78 3.05 28.13
N PRO A 4 -8.92 2.53 27.24
CA PRO A 4 -7.55 3.02 27.14
C PRO A 4 -7.53 4.22 26.19
N HIS A 5 -7.29 5.41 26.75
CA HIS A 5 -6.74 6.53 26.00
C HIS A 5 -5.27 6.21 25.71
N TYR A 6 -4.92 5.90 24.47
CA TYR A 6 -3.52 5.83 24.05
C TYR A 6 -3.07 7.23 23.63
N ALA A 7 -2.59 8.01 24.59
CA ALA A 7 -1.71 9.13 24.29
C ALA A 7 -0.34 8.53 23.93
N LEU A 8 0.00 8.53 22.63
CA LEU A 8 1.30 8.12 22.14
C LEU A 8 2.32 9.21 22.49
N GLU A 9 2.86 9.21 23.71
CA GLU A 9 4.13 9.90 23.98
C GLU A 9 5.28 9.01 23.49
N LEU A 10 5.61 9.17 22.20
CA LEU A 10 6.72 8.47 21.54
C LEU A 10 8.04 9.20 21.80
N SER A 11 8.61 9.07 23.00
CA SER A 11 9.91 9.66 23.36
C SER A 11 11.06 8.64 23.44
N GLY A 12 10.85 7.39 23.02
CA GLY A 12 11.88 6.35 22.93
C GLY A 12 12.39 6.13 21.49
N PRO A 13 13.55 5.47 21.31
CA PRO A 13 14.04 5.08 19.99
C PRO A 13 13.05 4.08 19.35
N ILE A 14 12.28 4.57 18.37
CA ILE A 14 11.41 3.73 17.55
C ILE A 14 12.32 3.01 16.55
N ASP A 15 12.39 1.69 16.65
CA ASP A 15 13.05 0.89 15.62
C ASP A 15 12.13 0.69 14.40
N ASN A 16 12.70 0.21 13.30
CA ASN A 16 11.96 0.02 12.06
C ASN A 16 10.75 -0.91 12.24
N GLN A 17 10.82 -1.91 13.13
CA GLN A 17 9.75 -2.88 13.33
C GLN A 17 8.55 -2.26 14.05
N GLN A 18 8.80 -1.52 15.12
CA GLN A 18 7.75 -0.80 15.85
C GLN A 18 7.05 0.24 14.97
N ALA A 19 7.81 0.95 14.14
CA ALA A 19 7.27 1.90 13.18
C ALA A 19 6.34 1.24 12.15
N VAL A 20 6.74 0.07 11.66
CA VAL A 20 5.96 -0.75 10.73
C VAL A 20 4.68 -1.22 11.38
N GLU A 21 4.73 -1.73 12.62
CA GLU A 21 3.56 -2.16 13.38
C GLU A 21 2.56 -1.01 13.60
N ILE A 22 3.04 0.16 14.02
CA ILE A 22 2.20 1.37 14.16
C ILE A 22 1.62 1.79 12.80
N GLY A 23 2.42 1.74 11.73
CA GLY A 23 1.97 2.05 10.38
C GLY A 23 0.84 1.13 9.94
N GLN A 24 0.96 -0.18 10.17
CA GLN A 24 -0.08 -1.17 9.86
C GLN A 24 -1.37 -0.89 10.63
N TRP A 25 -1.26 -0.57 11.93
CA TRP A 25 -2.43 -0.26 12.77
C TRP A 25 -3.17 0.98 12.30
N LEU A 26 -2.44 2.00 11.85
CA LEU A 26 -3.02 3.23 11.31
C LEU A 26 -3.45 3.09 9.84
N GLY A 27 -3.27 1.91 9.23
CA GLY A 27 -3.56 1.67 7.82
C GLY A 27 -2.64 2.47 6.89
N ALA A 28 -1.47 2.92 7.35
CA ALA A 28 -0.46 3.56 6.53
C ALA A 28 0.20 2.56 5.59
N ASP A 29 0.52 2.99 4.37
CA ASP A 29 1.19 2.14 3.38
C ASP A 29 2.72 2.22 3.50
N GLN A 30 3.22 3.37 3.96
CA GLN A 30 4.62 3.66 4.15
C GLN A 30 4.78 4.53 5.40
N VAL A 31 5.92 4.39 6.07
CA VAL A 31 6.26 5.14 7.28
C VAL A 31 7.58 5.87 7.05
N VAL A 32 7.62 7.16 7.38
CA VAL A 32 8.86 7.93 7.44
C VAL A 32 9.35 7.92 8.87
N LEU A 33 10.55 7.41 9.07
CA LEU A 33 11.30 7.46 10.32
C LEU A 33 12.44 8.44 10.16
N GLY A 34 12.65 9.30 11.16
CA GLY A 34 13.77 10.21 11.15
C GLY A 34 14.30 10.50 12.54
N GLY A 35 15.51 11.02 12.56
CA GLY A 35 16.16 11.45 13.80
C GLY A 35 17.12 12.59 13.49
N PHE A 36 17.36 13.41 14.52
CA PHE A 36 18.42 14.40 14.48
C PHE A 36 19.55 13.97 15.41
N THR A 37 20.79 14.34 15.05
CA THR A 37 21.97 14.14 15.88
C THR A 37 22.75 15.45 15.89
N ASN A 38 23.12 15.89 17.08
CA ASN A 38 24.02 17.03 17.27
C ASN A 38 25.37 16.51 17.79
N PHE A 39 26.45 16.82 17.08
CA PHE A 39 27.81 16.51 17.48
C PHE A 39 28.71 17.73 17.28
N GLY A 40 29.02 18.44 18.37
CA GLY A 40 29.78 19.68 18.32
C GLY A 40 28.99 20.78 17.62
N GLU A 41 29.52 21.30 16.51
CA GLU A 41 28.86 22.30 15.66
C GLU A 41 28.09 21.67 14.50
N ILE A 42 28.11 20.33 14.37
CA ILE A 42 27.48 19.61 13.26
C ILE A 42 26.12 19.11 13.69
N PHE A 43 25.09 19.67 13.07
CA PHE A 43 23.73 19.18 13.09
C PHE A 43 23.49 18.23 11.92
N ARG A 44 22.94 17.04 12.19
CA ARG A 44 22.60 16.03 11.17
C ARG A 44 21.14 15.63 11.32
N ILE A 45 20.44 15.48 10.19
CA ILE A 45 19.10 14.92 10.14
C ILE A 45 19.14 13.72 9.20
N ASP A 46 18.64 12.59 9.67
CA ASP A 46 18.47 11.35 8.91
C ASP A 46 16.97 11.07 8.73
N ALA A 47 16.59 10.60 7.55
CA ALA A 47 15.25 10.10 7.28
C ALA A 47 15.28 8.82 6.46
N ARG A 48 14.35 7.91 6.77
CA ARG A 48 14.15 6.62 6.14
C ARG A 48 12.67 6.45 5.84
N LEU A 49 12.35 6.07 4.62
CA LEU A 49 11.01 5.68 4.20
C LEU A 49 10.95 4.16 4.15
N ILE A 50 10.00 3.57 4.87
CA ILE A 50 9.85 2.13 5.01
C ILE A 50 8.45 1.72 4.54
N SER A 51 8.36 0.60 3.82
CA SER A 51 7.08 -0.03 3.52
C SER A 51 6.45 -0.55 4.81
N ALA A 52 5.28 -0.04 5.19
CA ALA A 52 4.55 -0.53 6.38
C ALA A 52 4.06 -1.97 6.19
N ARG A 53 4.06 -2.47 4.94
CA ARG A 53 3.61 -3.83 4.62
C ARG A 53 4.73 -4.85 4.73
N THR A 54 5.89 -4.54 4.15
CA THR A 54 7.00 -5.50 4.03
C THR A 54 8.13 -5.24 5.01
N GLY A 55 8.15 -4.06 5.65
CA GLY A 55 9.28 -3.58 6.43
C GLY A 55 10.50 -3.21 5.58
N GLU A 56 10.38 -3.20 4.26
CA GLU A 56 11.46 -2.88 3.34
C GLU A 56 11.82 -1.38 3.39
N LEU A 57 13.13 -1.08 3.44
CA LEU A 57 13.64 0.28 3.32
C LEU A 57 13.54 0.77 1.87
N LEU A 58 12.61 1.68 1.61
CA LEU A 58 12.36 2.24 0.29
C LEU A 58 13.36 3.35 -0.05
N VAL A 59 13.62 4.27 0.88
CA VAL A 59 14.54 5.40 0.68
C VAL A 59 15.26 5.69 2.00
N ALA A 60 16.52 6.09 1.94
CA ALA A 60 17.25 6.66 3.08
C ALA A 60 18.01 7.91 2.62
N GLN A 61 17.84 9.01 3.33
CA GLN A 61 18.47 10.29 3.04
C GLN A 61 19.02 10.91 4.32
N ASN A 62 20.03 11.76 4.19
CA ASN A 62 20.54 12.57 5.28
C ASN A 62 21.02 13.93 4.78
N VAL A 63 21.04 14.88 5.70
CA VAL A 63 21.55 16.25 5.51
C VAL A 63 22.38 16.63 6.74
N ARG A 64 23.34 17.53 6.54
CA ARG A 64 24.21 18.03 7.61
C ARG A 64 24.47 19.52 7.42
N GLY A 65 24.56 20.26 8.52
CA GLY A 65 24.86 21.68 8.56
C GLY A 65 25.02 22.17 9.98
N SER A 66 24.93 23.47 10.19
CA SER A 66 24.92 24.08 11.53
C SER A 66 23.51 24.11 12.14
N GLU A 67 23.43 24.32 13.46
CA GLU A 67 22.15 24.49 14.15
C GLU A 67 21.35 25.70 13.63
N SER A 68 22.02 26.77 13.22
CA SER A 68 21.37 27.94 12.61
C SER A 68 20.68 27.64 11.28
N GLU A 69 21.00 26.53 10.62
CA GLU A 69 20.50 26.16 9.30
C GLU A 69 19.39 25.09 9.34
N VAL A 70 18.94 24.67 10.54
CA VAL A 70 18.04 23.51 10.72
C VAL A 70 16.81 23.54 9.82
N MET A 71 16.15 24.69 9.65
CA MET A 71 14.99 24.80 8.77
C MET A 71 15.35 24.52 7.31
N GLY A 72 16.48 25.06 6.85
CA GLY A 72 16.99 24.78 5.50
C GLY A 72 17.41 23.33 5.32
N LEU A 73 17.93 22.69 6.37
CA LEU A 73 18.24 21.25 6.35
C LEU A 73 16.96 20.40 6.21
N VAL A 74 15.87 20.75 6.89
CA VAL A 74 14.58 20.06 6.77
C VAL A 74 14.05 20.16 5.33
N ASP A 75 14.05 21.34 4.74
CA ASP A 75 13.61 21.56 3.35
C ASP A 75 14.48 20.79 2.36
N GLN A 76 15.80 20.80 2.57
CA GLN A 76 16.74 20.05 1.75
C GLN A 76 16.50 18.55 1.84
N LEU A 77 16.24 18.03 3.04
CA LEU A 77 15.97 16.61 3.26
C LEU A 77 14.66 16.20 2.58
N GLY A 78 13.60 17.01 2.72
CA GLY A 78 12.33 16.77 2.03
C GLY A 78 12.51 16.72 0.51
N THR A 79 13.27 17.66 -0.04
CA THR A 79 13.58 17.70 -1.48
C THR A 79 14.33 16.44 -1.93
N ARG A 80 15.34 15.99 -1.17
CA ARG A 80 16.09 14.75 -1.47
C ARG A 80 15.22 13.50 -1.40
N LEU A 81 14.31 13.43 -0.43
CA LEU A 81 13.37 12.30 -0.31
C LEU A 81 12.44 12.23 -1.52
N VAL A 82 11.85 13.35 -1.94
CA VAL A 82 10.97 13.42 -3.11
C VAL A 82 11.72 13.07 -4.40
N ALA A 83 12.93 13.60 -4.57
CA ALA A 83 13.77 13.29 -5.73
C ALA A 83 14.12 11.80 -5.81
N SER A 84 14.55 11.21 -4.68
CA SER A 84 14.90 9.79 -4.62
C SER A 84 13.71 8.87 -4.88
N LEU A 85 12.51 9.26 -4.47
CA LEU A 85 11.26 8.58 -4.82
C LEU A 85 10.99 8.64 -6.33
N ALA A 86 11.16 9.82 -6.94
CA ALA A 86 10.95 10.00 -8.38
C ALA A 86 12.00 9.24 -9.22
N GLU A 87 13.26 9.18 -8.78
CA GLU A 87 14.33 8.45 -9.48
C GLU A 87 14.09 6.94 -9.49
N LYS A 88 13.62 6.35 -8.37
CA LYS A 88 13.19 4.94 -8.35
C LYS A 88 12.06 4.65 -9.35
N ASP A 89 11.23 5.64 -9.66
CA ASP A 89 10.19 5.52 -10.67
C ASP A 89 10.71 5.66 -12.12
N THR A 90 11.90 6.23 -12.33
CA THR A 90 12.35 6.70 -13.67
C THR A 90 13.29 5.74 -14.42
N GLU A 91 13.65 4.56 -13.89
CA GLU A 91 14.30 3.53 -14.71
C GLU A 91 13.30 2.99 -15.77
N VAL A 92 13.30 3.60 -16.95
CA VAL A 92 12.53 3.21 -18.14
C VAL A 92 13.50 2.83 -19.25
N GLN A 93 13.90 1.56 -19.26
CA GLN A 93 14.23 0.86 -20.50
C GLN A 93 13.18 -0.23 -20.65
N GLY A 94 12.21 -0.03 -21.56
CA GLY A 94 11.13 -1.00 -21.80
C GLY A 94 9.74 -0.39 -22.04
N GLY A 95 9.53 0.90 -21.81
CA GLY A 95 8.23 1.54 -21.99
C GLY A 95 7.24 1.23 -20.86
N THR A 96 5.95 1.49 -21.08
CA THR A 96 4.88 1.35 -20.09
C THR A 96 3.66 0.68 -20.71
N GLY A 97 2.92 -0.10 -19.93
CA GLY A 97 1.59 -0.58 -20.29
C GLY A 97 0.53 -0.18 -19.26
N GLU A 98 -0.65 -0.74 -19.39
CA GLU A 98 -1.78 -0.54 -18.47
C GLU A 98 -2.03 -1.81 -17.65
N LEU A 99 -2.13 -1.67 -16.33
CA LEU A 99 -2.67 -2.68 -15.44
C LEU A 99 -4.13 -2.36 -15.15
N ARG A 100 -5.03 -3.28 -15.50
CA ARG A 100 -6.46 -3.21 -15.19
C ARG A 100 -6.81 -4.29 -14.19
N VAL A 101 -7.45 -3.91 -13.10
CA VAL A 101 -7.90 -4.82 -12.05
C VAL A 101 -9.41 -4.79 -11.98
N GLN A 102 -10.04 -5.94 -12.21
CA GLN A 102 -11.48 -6.12 -12.15
C GLN A 102 -11.84 -7.12 -11.05
N PHE A 103 -12.90 -6.80 -10.33
CA PHE A 103 -13.37 -7.56 -9.19
C PHE A 103 -14.88 -7.69 -9.18
N MET A 104 -15.36 -8.85 -8.78
CA MET A 104 -16.77 -9.12 -8.57
C MET A 104 -16.98 -9.75 -7.20
N ILE A 105 -18.13 -9.51 -6.59
CA ILE A 105 -18.62 -10.34 -5.49
C ILE A 105 -19.81 -11.14 -6.01
N GLN A 106 -19.76 -12.45 -5.85
CA GLN A 106 -20.83 -13.37 -6.23
C GLN A 106 -21.38 -14.06 -4.99
N LYS A 107 -22.68 -14.30 -4.93
CA LYS A 107 -23.27 -15.12 -3.87
C LYS A 107 -23.45 -16.54 -4.35
N SER A 108 -23.22 -17.52 -3.48
CA SER A 108 -23.73 -18.87 -3.73
C SER A 108 -25.27 -18.86 -3.72
N GLU A 109 -25.90 -19.68 -4.57
CA GLU A 109 -27.37 -19.74 -4.73
C GLU A 109 -28.13 -19.97 -3.42
N MET A 110 -27.47 -20.57 -2.43
CA MET A 110 -28.04 -20.93 -1.12
C MET A 110 -27.52 -20.05 0.03
N GLY A 111 -26.77 -18.99 -0.26
CA GLY A 111 -26.13 -18.12 0.74
C GLY A 111 -26.94 -16.87 1.09
N GLU A 112 -27.49 -16.81 2.30
CA GLU A 112 -28.24 -15.64 2.80
C GLU A 112 -27.36 -14.53 3.39
N ARG A 113 -26.05 -14.74 3.50
CA ARG A 113 -25.14 -13.79 4.17
C ARG A 113 -25.10 -12.44 3.43
N PRO A 114 -25.14 -11.31 4.16
CA PRO A 114 -25.02 -10.00 3.55
C PRO A 114 -23.63 -9.81 2.95
N VAL A 115 -23.58 -9.22 1.75
CA VAL A 115 -22.32 -8.82 1.12
C VAL A 115 -21.97 -7.44 1.64
N TYR A 116 -20.79 -7.33 2.25
CA TYR A 116 -20.28 -6.06 2.74
C TYR A 116 -19.58 -5.30 1.62
N ARG A 117 -19.66 -3.97 1.68
CA ARG A 117 -18.80 -3.11 0.86
C ARG A 117 -17.35 -3.27 1.30
N GLN A 118 -16.45 -3.27 0.34
CA GLN A 118 -15.01 -3.44 0.51
C GLN A 118 -14.28 -2.29 -0.18
N LEU A 119 -13.24 -1.78 0.44
CA LEU A 119 -12.22 -0.98 -0.25
C LEU A 119 -11.07 -1.91 -0.60
N CYS A 120 -10.41 -1.69 -1.72
CA CYS A 120 -9.24 -2.45 -2.11
C CYS A 120 -8.04 -1.52 -2.20
N LYS A 121 -6.89 -1.91 -1.65
CA LYS A 121 -5.59 -1.25 -1.87
C LYS A 121 -4.80 -2.03 -2.92
N LEU A 122 -4.17 -1.30 -3.83
CA LEU A 122 -3.28 -1.86 -4.85
C LEU A 122 -1.82 -1.59 -4.50
N TYR A 123 -1.03 -2.65 -4.50
CA TYR A 123 0.42 -2.59 -4.47
C TYR A 123 0.98 -3.31 -5.70
N VAL A 124 2.02 -2.73 -6.31
CA VAL A 124 2.77 -3.32 -7.40
C VAL A 124 4.24 -3.30 -7.01
N ASP A 125 4.87 -4.48 -7.01
CA ASP A 125 6.25 -4.70 -6.54
C ASP A 125 6.49 -4.08 -5.15
N GLY A 126 5.54 -4.32 -4.23
CA GLY A 126 5.56 -3.77 -2.87
C GLY A 126 5.21 -2.27 -2.76
N LYS A 127 5.11 -1.54 -3.87
CA LYS A 127 4.77 -0.11 -3.88
C LYS A 127 3.26 0.13 -3.94
N TYR A 128 2.74 0.89 -2.99
CA TYR A 128 1.35 1.35 -2.99
C TYR A 128 1.04 2.28 -4.18
N LEU A 129 -0.03 1.97 -4.92
CA LEU A 129 -0.46 2.74 -6.09
C LEU A 129 -1.85 3.38 -5.94
N GLY A 130 -2.61 3.01 -4.90
CA GLY A 130 -3.89 3.64 -4.59
C GLY A 130 -4.89 2.73 -3.87
N THR A 131 -5.98 3.35 -3.42
CA THR A 131 -7.16 2.69 -2.87
C THR A 131 -8.32 2.85 -3.86
N SER A 132 -9.09 1.79 -4.08
CA SER A 132 -10.26 1.79 -4.96
C SER A 132 -11.41 2.59 -4.34
N GLN A 133 -12.45 2.84 -5.13
CA GLN A 133 -13.77 3.13 -4.55
C GLN A 133 -14.33 1.91 -3.81
N ALA A 134 -15.32 2.12 -2.95
CA ALA A 134 -15.98 1.03 -2.26
C ALA A 134 -16.79 0.17 -3.24
N VAL A 135 -16.51 -1.13 -3.26
CA VAL A 135 -17.14 -2.14 -4.14
C VAL A 135 -17.93 -3.16 -3.33
N GLY A 136 -18.90 -3.85 -3.94
CA GLY A 136 -19.66 -4.91 -3.26
C GLY A 136 -21.18 -4.76 -3.26
N ARG A 137 -21.75 -4.15 -4.32
CA ARG A 137 -23.19 -4.24 -4.59
C ARG A 137 -23.42 -4.93 -5.94
N GLY A 138 -23.99 -6.13 -5.91
CA GLY A 138 -24.43 -6.87 -7.09
C GLY A 138 -23.35 -7.79 -7.69
N GLU A 139 -23.81 -8.77 -8.46
CA GLU A 139 -23.00 -9.76 -9.18
C GLU A 139 -22.47 -9.18 -10.50
N GLN A 140 -21.82 -8.02 -10.41
CA GLN A 140 -21.29 -7.29 -11.56
C GLN A 140 -19.79 -7.06 -11.42
N TRP A 141 -19.07 -7.22 -12.53
CA TRP A 141 -17.67 -6.86 -12.62
C TRP A 141 -17.49 -5.37 -12.41
N SER A 142 -16.70 -5.02 -11.41
CA SER A 142 -16.32 -3.65 -11.07
C SER A 142 -14.85 -3.43 -11.40
N SER A 143 -14.52 -2.31 -12.06
CA SER A 143 -13.12 -1.89 -12.21
C SER A 143 -12.64 -1.29 -10.88
N LEU A 144 -11.64 -1.93 -10.26
CA LEU A 144 -10.99 -1.41 -9.06
C LEU A 144 -9.92 -0.39 -9.41
N PHE A 145 -9.12 -0.72 -10.43
CA PHE A 145 -7.96 0.08 -10.82
C PHE A 145 -7.73 0.03 -12.33
N GLN A 146 -7.32 1.17 -12.86
CA GLN A 146 -6.71 1.31 -14.17
C GLN A 146 -5.48 2.20 -13.97
N LYS A 147 -4.28 1.60 -14.05
CA LYS A 147 -3.02 2.29 -13.74
C LYS A 147 -2.01 2.03 -14.84
N ARG A 148 -1.30 3.09 -15.24
CA ARG A 148 -0.12 2.97 -16.09
C ARG A 148 1.05 2.50 -15.24
N VAL A 149 1.69 1.42 -15.62
CA VAL A 149 2.84 0.82 -14.92
C VAL A 149 3.97 0.56 -15.90
N LYS A 150 5.18 0.31 -15.39
CA LYS A 150 6.32 -0.09 -16.23
C LYS A 150 5.95 -1.35 -17.02
N ALA A 151 6.50 -1.51 -18.22
CA ALA A 151 6.39 -2.79 -18.90
C ALA A 151 7.34 -3.79 -18.24
N GLY A 152 6.92 -5.05 -18.13
CA GLY A 152 7.71 -6.10 -17.47
C GLY A 152 6.85 -7.04 -16.62
N LYS A 153 7.55 -7.87 -15.84
CA LYS A 153 6.94 -8.76 -14.85
C LYS A 153 6.73 -7.99 -13.56
N HIS A 154 5.55 -8.10 -13.00
CA HIS A 154 5.15 -7.41 -11.79
C HIS A 154 4.50 -8.37 -10.79
N GLU A 155 4.83 -8.15 -9.53
CA GLU A 155 4.09 -8.69 -8.41
C GLU A 155 2.95 -7.75 -8.04
N VAL A 156 1.70 -8.18 -8.24
CA VAL A 156 0.51 -7.39 -7.95
C VAL A 156 -0.16 -7.95 -6.71
N GLN A 157 -0.26 -7.11 -5.67
CA GLN A 157 -0.94 -7.44 -4.43
C GLN A 157 -2.17 -6.55 -4.25
N LEU A 158 -3.29 -7.18 -3.93
CA LEU A 158 -4.56 -6.53 -3.64
C LEU A 158 -4.96 -6.81 -2.22
N VAL A 159 -5.35 -5.77 -1.49
CA VAL A 159 -5.75 -5.91 -0.09
C VAL A 159 -7.12 -5.33 0.13
N HIS A 160 -8.08 -6.19 0.44
CA HIS A 160 -9.44 -5.80 0.76
C HIS A 160 -9.59 -5.42 2.22
N GLY A 161 -10.33 -4.36 2.48
CA GLY A 161 -10.62 -3.88 3.82
C GLY A 161 -12.10 -3.63 4.01
N PHE A 162 -12.50 -3.67 5.28
CA PHE A 162 -13.82 -3.26 5.70
C PHE A 162 -14.02 -1.76 5.45
N VAL A 163 -15.28 -1.38 5.27
CA VAL A 163 -15.68 0.01 5.06
C VAL A 163 -16.59 0.44 6.20
N ARG A 164 -16.15 1.43 6.98
CA ARG A 164 -16.96 2.11 8.00
C ARG A 164 -16.99 3.61 7.68
N ASP A 165 -18.18 4.18 7.62
CA ASP A 165 -18.40 5.60 7.26
C ASP A 165 -17.71 6.04 5.95
N GLY A 166 -17.56 5.10 5.02
CA GLY A 166 -16.92 5.33 3.72
C GLY A 166 -15.39 5.27 3.74
N ALA A 167 -14.77 5.02 4.89
CA ALA A 167 -13.33 4.91 5.07
C ALA A 167 -12.87 3.47 5.35
N TRP A 168 -11.58 3.24 5.18
CA TRP A 168 -10.92 1.97 5.51
C TRP A 168 -11.02 1.69 7.01
N ASP A 169 -11.52 0.51 7.37
CA ASP A 169 -11.71 0.06 8.76
C ASP A 169 -11.05 -1.30 9.02
N GLY A 170 -9.83 -1.47 8.52
CA GLY A 170 -9.02 -2.68 8.71
C GLY A 170 -9.13 -3.69 7.58
N GLU A 171 -8.17 -4.60 7.54
CA GLU A 171 -8.09 -5.67 6.53
C GLU A 171 -9.17 -6.74 6.75
N ILE A 172 -9.73 -7.25 5.65
CA ILE A 172 -10.52 -8.47 5.69
C ILE A 172 -9.57 -9.65 6.00
N PRO A 173 -9.92 -10.59 6.89
CA PRO A 173 -9.00 -11.67 7.27
C PRO A 173 -8.55 -12.52 6.07
N GLN A 174 -9.45 -12.78 5.13
CA GLN A 174 -9.13 -13.49 3.90
C GLN A 174 -8.76 -12.49 2.81
N GLN A 175 -7.56 -12.64 2.24
CA GLN A 175 -7.05 -11.81 1.16
C GLN A 175 -6.88 -12.64 -0.12
N PRO A 176 -6.99 -12.03 -1.32
CA PRO A 176 -6.66 -12.71 -2.55
C PRO A 176 -5.15 -13.03 -2.56
N ARG A 177 -4.77 -14.01 -3.38
CA ARG A 177 -3.36 -14.32 -3.61
C ARG A 177 -2.63 -13.13 -4.24
N ILE A 178 -1.31 -13.14 -4.12
CA ILE A 178 -0.43 -12.30 -4.92
C ILE A 178 -0.46 -12.80 -6.38
N PHE A 179 -0.53 -11.88 -7.33
CA PHE A 179 -0.58 -12.19 -8.76
C PHE A 179 0.74 -11.85 -9.44
N GLN A 180 1.22 -12.76 -10.28
CA GLN A 180 2.36 -12.51 -11.16
C GLN A 180 1.81 -12.08 -12.52
N VAL A 181 2.00 -10.81 -12.88
CA VAL A 181 1.41 -10.20 -14.08
C VAL A 181 2.51 -9.73 -15.02
N VAL A 182 2.36 -10.00 -16.32
CA VAL A 182 3.25 -9.43 -17.34
C VAL A 182 2.52 -8.29 -18.04
N VAL A 183 3.10 -7.10 -18.00
CA VAL A 183 2.59 -5.90 -18.66
C VAL A 183 3.46 -5.62 -19.88
N GLU A 184 2.88 -5.76 -21.08
CA GLU A 184 3.58 -5.47 -22.32
C GLU A 184 3.52 -3.96 -22.65
N PRO A 185 4.53 -3.39 -23.35
CA PRO A 185 4.53 -1.97 -23.70
C PRO A 185 3.32 -1.59 -24.56
N GLY A 186 2.57 -0.58 -24.12
CA GLY A 186 1.37 -0.10 -24.81
C GLY A 186 0.15 -1.03 -24.75
N GLN A 187 0.25 -2.18 -24.09
CA GLN A 187 -0.85 -3.14 -23.92
C GLN A 187 -1.52 -3.01 -22.56
N THR A 188 -2.71 -3.60 -22.43
CA THR A 188 -3.42 -3.74 -21.15
C THR A 188 -3.31 -5.16 -20.62
N ALA A 189 -2.66 -5.34 -19.48
CA ALA A 189 -2.77 -6.57 -18.69
C ALA A 189 -4.00 -6.49 -17.79
N THR A 190 -4.91 -7.44 -17.93
CA THR A 190 -6.16 -7.47 -17.15
C THR A 190 -6.11 -8.61 -16.14
N LEU A 191 -6.36 -8.25 -14.88
CA LEU A 191 -6.48 -9.17 -13.76
C LEU A 191 -7.94 -9.20 -13.32
N GLU A 192 -8.54 -10.39 -13.38
CA GLU A 192 -9.94 -10.62 -13.03
C GLU A 192 -10.03 -11.67 -11.91
N TYR A 193 -10.77 -11.34 -10.86
CA TYR A 193 -11.00 -12.26 -9.75
C TYR A 193 -12.33 -11.95 -9.06
N CYS A 194 -12.90 -12.97 -8.44
CA CYS A 194 -14.19 -12.91 -7.78
C CYS A 194 -14.06 -13.31 -6.31
N PHE A 195 -14.79 -12.65 -5.42
CA PHE A 195 -15.02 -13.13 -4.06
C PHE A 195 -16.39 -13.80 -4.00
N GLU A 196 -16.40 -15.11 -3.80
CA GLU A 196 -17.62 -15.87 -3.62
C GLU A 196 -17.98 -15.90 -2.13
N VAL A 197 -19.17 -15.39 -1.81
CA VAL A 197 -19.78 -15.53 -0.49
C VAL A 197 -20.53 -16.86 -0.46
N GLY A 198 -19.91 -17.85 0.17
CA GLY A 198 -20.44 -19.20 0.27
C GLY A 198 -21.30 -19.42 1.51
N TRP A 199 -21.98 -20.57 1.54
CA TRP A 199 -22.74 -21.01 2.71
C TRP A 199 -21.79 -21.31 3.89
N PHE A 200 -20.79 -22.16 3.67
CA PHE A 200 -19.87 -22.61 4.72
C PHE A 200 -18.56 -21.83 4.77
N GLU A 201 -18.06 -21.41 3.60
CA GLU A 201 -16.79 -20.71 3.49
C GLU A 201 -16.83 -19.69 2.36
N ASP A 202 -16.19 -18.55 2.59
CA ASP A 202 -15.94 -17.55 1.55
C ASP A 202 -14.64 -17.91 0.82
N ARG A 203 -14.56 -17.62 -0.48
CA ARG A 203 -13.35 -17.92 -1.27
C ARG A 203 -13.12 -16.95 -2.40
N TYR A 204 -11.85 -16.72 -2.72
CA TYR A 204 -11.47 -16.04 -3.96
C TYR A 204 -11.36 -17.02 -5.12
N ARG A 205 -11.90 -16.63 -6.28
CA ARG A 205 -11.76 -17.31 -7.57
C ARG A 205 -11.02 -16.41 -8.55
N TYR A 206 -10.27 -17.02 -9.46
CA TYR A 206 -9.38 -16.30 -10.39
C TYR A 206 -9.66 -16.74 -11.82
N THR A 207 -9.51 -15.82 -12.78
CA THR A 207 -9.62 -16.10 -14.21
C THR A 207 -8.24 -16.06 -14.89
N PRO A 208 -7.91 -16.99 -15.80
CA PRO A 208 -8.64 -18.24 -16.04
C PRO A 208 -8.64 -19.10 -14.78
N LEU A 209 -9.72 -19.86 -14.58
CA LEU A 209 -9.78 -20.85 -13.51
C LEU A 209 -8.56 -21.76 -13.66
N GLN A 210 -7.61 -21.65 -12.74
CA GLN A 210 -6.50 -22.60 -12.71
C GLN A 210 -7.09 -24.00 -12.40
N PRO A 211 -6.66 -25.04 -13.12
CA PRO A 211 -7.16 -26.39 -12.94
C PRO A 211 -6.92 -26.92 -11.52
#